data_AF-A0A7C0WSK1-F1
#
_entry.id   AF-A0A7C0WSK1-F1
#
_cell.length_a   1.000
_cell.length_b   1.000
_cell.length_c   1.000
_cell.angle_alpha   90.00
_cell.angle_beta   90.00
_cell.angle_gamma   90.00
#
_symmetry.space_group_name_H-M   'P 1'
#
loop_
_entity.id
_entity.type
_entity.pdbx_description
1 polymer ?
#
loop_
_entity_poly.entity_id
_entity_poly.type
_entity_poly.pdbx_seq_one_letter_code
_entity_poly.pdbx_strand_id
1 'polypeptide(L)' 'GMVMSGINPELDLVEIVELADHPWFVATQFHPEFKSRPLEPHPLFRDFIGAALEQSQGKRDAMCSDR' A
#
# COMPACT_ATOMS: atom_id res chain seq x y z
N GLY A 1 -6.80 5.78 -12.59
CA GLY A 1 -5.79 5.24 -13.54
C GLY A 1 -4.50 4.85 -12.82
N MET A 2 -3.58 4.13 -13.48
CA MET A 2 -2.26 3.76 -12.92
C MET A 2 -1.31 4.96 -12.94
N VAL A 3 -0.56 5.16 -11.85
CA VAL A 3 0.39 6.27 -11.66
C VAL A 3 1.79 5.69 -11.43
N MET A 4 2.78 6.19 -12.17
CA MET A 4 4.19 5.85 -11.98
C MET A 4 4.78 6.80 -10.92
N SER A 5 4.74 6.41 -9.64
CA SER A 5 5.13 7.29 -8.53
C SER A 5 6.62 7.23 -8.18
N GLY A 6 7.32 6.16 -8.59
CA GLY A 6 8.76 6.03 -8.40
C GLY A 6 9.46 5.66 -9.70
N ILE A 7 10.30 6.55 -10.20
CA ILE A 7 11.13 6.34 -11.39
C ILE A 7 12.59 6.48 -10.96
N ASN A 8 13.41 5.48 -11.32
CA ASN A 8 14.85 5.54 -11.20
C ASN A 8 15.43 6.31 -12.40
N PRO A 9 15.98 7.52 -12.20
CA PRO A 9 16.44 8.36 -13.30
C PRO A 9 17.74 7.87 -13.95
N GLU A 10 18.52 7.02 -13.26
CA GLU A 10 19.78 6.49 -13.78
C GLU A 10 19.54 5.31 -14.73
N LEU A 11 18.56 4.47 -14.42
CA LEU A 11 18.24 3.25 -15.16
C LEU A 11 17.00 3.39 -16.05
N ASP A 12 16.36 4.56 -16.06
CA ASP A 12 15.08 4.83 -16.75
C ASP A 12 14.02 3.76 -16.46
N LEU A 13 13.93 3.36 -15.19
CA LEU A 13 13.14 2.22 -14.75
C LEU A 13 12.07 2.66 -13.76
N VAL A 14 10.82 2.24 -13.99
CA VAL A 14 9.75 2.43 -13.02
C VAL A 14 9.93 1.43 -11.87
N GLU A 15 10.12 1.95 -10.66
CA GLU A 15 10.31 1.14 -9.46
C GLU A 15 9.06 1.07 -8.58
N ILE A 16 8.17 2.07 -8.67
CA ILE A 16 6.95 2.15 -7.85
C ILE A 16 5.78 2.58 -8.72
N VAL A 17 4.65 1.86 -8.59
CA VAL A 17 3.38 2.21 -9.21
C VAL A 17 2.25 2.20 -8.18
N GLU A 18 1.29 3.10 -8.40
CA GLU A 18 0.10 3.28 -7.58
C GLU A 18 -1.16 3.27 -8.44
N LEU A 19 -2.31 2.96 -7.83
CA LEU A 19 -3.60 2.98 -8.51
C LEU A 19 -4.51 4.01 -7.85
N ALA A 20 -4.77 5.12 -8.55
CA ALA A 20 -5.50 6.27 -7.99
C ALA A 20 -6.94 5.95 -7.55
N ASP A 21 -7.56 4.94 -8.15
CA ASP A 21 -8.96 4.56 -7.89
C ASP A 21 -9.10 3.44 -6.84
N HIS A 22 -8.02 3.13 -6.12
CA HIS A 22 -8.01 2.10 -5.08
C HIS A 22 -7.61 2.71 -3.73
N PRO A 23 -8.31 2.39 -2.62
CA PRO A 23 -8.11 3.03 -1.31
C PRO A 23 -6.67 2.92 -0.80
N TRP A 24 -5.99 1.82 -1.11
CA TRP A 24 -4.56 1.67 -0.85
C TRP A 24 -3.99 0.65 -1.84
N PHE A 25 -3.22 1.10 -2.82
CA PHE A 25 -2.56 0.23 -3.80
C PHE A 25 -1.18 0.80 -4.13
N VAL A 26 -0.15 0.05 -3.74
CA VAL A 26 1.25 0.38 -4.04
C VAL A 26 1.93 -0.92 -4.45
N ALA A 27 2.62 -0.91 -5.59
CA ALA A 27 3.46 -2.02 -6.04
C ALA A 27 4.89 -1.52 -6.27
N THR A 28 5.88 -2.30 -5.82
CA THR A 28 7.29 -1.95 -5.90
C THR A 28 8.09 -3.07 -6.57
N GLN A 29 9.13 -2.73 -7.32
CA GLN A 29 10.03 -3.72 -7.91
C GLN A 29 11.08 -4.23 -6.90
N PHE A 30 11.56 -3.37 -6.01
CA PHE A 30 12.53 -3.73 -4.98
C PHE A 30 11.91 -4.54 -3.84
N HIS A 31 12.78 -5.07 -2.96
CA HIS A 31 12.44 -5.95 -1.85
C HIS A 31 12.44 -5.22 -0.48
N PRO A 32 11.35 -4.52 -0.08
CA PRO A 32 11.28 -3.82 1.21
C PRO A 32 11.33 -4.77 2.43
N GLU A 33 11.06 -6.06 2.24
CA GLU A 33 11.10 -7.09 3.28
C GLU A 33 12.47 -7.21 3.93
N PHE A 34 13.56 -7.03 3.17
CA PHE A 34 14.92 -7.12 3.70
C PHE A 34 15.29 -5.91 4.58
N LYS A 35 14.55 -4.80 4.48
CA LYS A 35 14.75 -3.60 5.28
C LYS A 35 13.81 -3.53 6.49
N SER A 36 12.80 -4.39 6.57
CA SER A 36 11.84 -4.41 7.67
C SER A 36 12.42 -5.09 8.91
N ARG A 37 12.23 -4.51 10.10
CA ARG A 37 12.67 -5.08 11.38
C ARG A 37 11.50 -5.18 12.37
N PRO A 38 11.54 -6.08 13.37
CA PRO A 38 10.45 -6.24 14.32
C PRO A 38 10.07 -4.96 15.09
N LEU A 39 11.07 -4.15 15.47
CA LEU A 39 10.86 -2.87 16.17
C LEU A 39 10.75 -1.66 15.22
N GLU A 40 11.00 -1.87 13.94
CA GLU A 40 11.00 -0.83 12.91
C GLU A 40 10.46 -1.44 11.61
N PRO A 41 9.13 -1.67 11.53
CA PRO A 41 8.52 -2.25 10.36
C PRO A 41 8.61 -1.28 9.18
N HIS A 42 8.88 -1.80 7.98
CA HIS A 42 8.92 -0.96 6.79
C HIS A 42 7.57 -0.26 6.58
N PRO A 43 7.53 1.04 6.23
CA PRO A 43 6.30 1.81 6.08
C PRO A 43 5.27 1.16 5.17
N LEU A 44 5.70 0.60 4.03
CA LEU A 44 4.81 -0.12 3.10
C LEU A 44 3.99 -1.22 3.79
N PHE A 45 4.59 -2.02 4.67
CA PHE A 45 3.85 -3.09 5.36
C PHE A 45 2.98 -2.54 6.49
N ARG A 46 3.49 -1.59 7.27
CA ARG A 46 2.73 -0.94 8.34
C ARG A 46 1.46 -0.30 7.80
N ASP A 47 1.60 0.48 6.74
CA ASP A 47 0.51 1.26 6.17
C ASP A 47 -0.46 0.37 5.38
N PHE A 48 0.03 -0.70 4.74
CA PHE A 48 -0.83 -1.73 4.15
C PHE A 48 -1.80 -2.34 5.17
N ILE A 49 -1.26 -2.75 6.33
CA ILE A 49 -2.07 -3.33 7.40
C ILE A 49 -3.04 -2.30 7.97
N GLY A 50 -2.60 -1.05 8.14
CA GLY A 50 -3.48 0.05 8.55
C GLY A 50 -4.68 0.22 7.62
N ALA A 51 -4.42 0.34 6.31
CA ALA A 51 -5.47 0.48 5.31
C ALA A 51 -6.39 -0.75 5.23
N ALA A 52 -5.83 -1.96 5.39
CA ALA A 52 -6.62 -3.19 5.45
C ALA A 52 -7.55 -3.23 6.67
N LEU A 53 -7.08 -2.75 7.82
CA LEU A 53 -7.89 -2.64 9.04
C LEU A 53 -9.02 -1.63 8.87
N GLU A 54 -8.74 -0.47 8.29
CA GLU A 54 -9.75 0.57 8.00
C GLU A 54 -10.82 0.04 7.04
N GLN A 55 -10.42 -0.63 5.95
CA GLN A 55 -11.36 -1.28 5.03
C GLN A 55 -12.21 -2.35 5.71
N SER A 56 -11.62 -3.14 6.60
CA SER A 56 -12.33 -4.16 7.38
C SER A 56 -13.32 -3.56 8.38
N GLN A 57 -12.99 -2.43 9.00
CA GLN A 57 -13.90 -1.69 9.89
C GLN A 57 -15.08 -1.09 9.11
N GLY A 58 -14.79 -0.37 8.01
CA GLY A 58 -15.83 0.24 7.18
C GLY A 58 -16.84 -0.78 6.62
N LYS A 59 -16.40 -2.00 6.28
CA LYS A 59 -17.30 -3.10 5.90
C LYS A 59 -18.17 -3.60 7.05
N ARG A 60 -17.63 -3.67 8.26
CA ARG A 60 -18.38 -4.12 9.45
C ARG A 60 -19.46 -3.12 9.83
N ASP A 61 -19.15 -1.82 9.77
CA ASP A 61 -20.10 -0.76 10.10
C ASP A 61 -21.23 -0.68 9.08
N ALA A 62 -20.91 -0.80 7.79
CA ALA A 62 -21.91 -0.88 6.71
C ALA A 62 -22.85 -2.10 6.88
N MET A 63 -22.31 -3.27 7.21
CA MET A 63 -23.07 -4.51 7.42
C MET A 63 -23.94 -4.51 8.68
N CYS A 64 -23.63 -3.68 9.68
CA CYS A 64 -24.45 -3.52 10.89
C CYS A 64 -25.59 -2.51 10.69
N SER A 65 -25.40 -1.48 9.84
CA SER A 65 -26.42 -0.46 9.57
C SER A 65 -27.58 -0.94 8.67
N ASP A 66 -27.40 -2.08 8.00
CA ASP A 66 -28.38 -2.67 7.09
C ASP A 66 -29.27 -3.73 7.79
N ARG A 67 -29.36 -3.66 9.13
CA ARG A 67 -30.24 -4.44 10.00
C ARG A 67 -31.01 -3.52 10.94
#